data_AF-A0A2G6BCQ6-F1
#
_entry.id   AF-A0A2G6BCQ6-F1
#
_cell.length_a   1.000
_cell.length_b   1.000
_cell.length_c   1.000
_cell.angle_alpha   90.00
_cell.angle_beta   90.00
_cell.angle_gamma   90.00
#
_symmetry.space_group_name_H-M   'P 1'
#
loop_
_entity.id
_entity.type
_entity.pdbx_description
1 polymer ?
#
loop_
_entity_poly.entity_id
_entity_poly.type
_entity_poly.pdbx_seq_one_letter_code
_entity_poly.pdbx_strand_id
1 'polypeptide(L)'
;MQIIHESFLKIHPHTAAKIGLNESIFLQQIHELSFGPHDTGEGTQWVSRSYKEWHEVMRFWSMATVIRAIRKLEKSGYIYSKRQNFGEKMYLIDYEVCKSNAIHLLQPACEEVLNID
;
A
#
# COMPACT_ATOMS: atom_id res chain seq x y z
N MET A 1 -28.18 11.51 8.61
CA MET A 1 -27.24 10.44 8.21
C MET A 1 -26.73 10.78 6.83
N GLN A 2 -25.42 10.95 6.65
CA GLN A 2 -24.81 11.12 5.33
C GLN A 2 -24.25 9.78 4.88
N ILE A 3 -24.47 9.45 3.61
CA ILE A 3 -23.82 8.34 2.93
C ILE A 3 -22.66 8.96 2.14
N ILE A 4 -21.45 8.53 2.43
CA ILE A 4 -20.23 8.99 1.75
C ILE A 4 -19.72 7.83 0.90
N HIS A 5 -19.48 8.08 -0.38
CA HIS A 5 -18.90 7.11 -1.31
C HIS A 5 -17.37 7.32 -1.37
N GLU A 6 -16.68 6.91 -0.30
CA GLU A 6 -15.22 6.93 -0.22
C GLU A 6 -14.67 5.52 -0.02
N SER A 7 -13.44 5.28 -0.49
CA SER A 7 -12.79 3.98 -0.33
C SER A 7 -12.35 3.79 1.13
N PHE A 8 -12.77 2.67 1.72
CA PHE A 8 -12.37 2.32 3.07
C PHE A 8 -10.92 1.80 3.12
N LEU A 9 -10.23 2.08 4.24
CA LEU A 9 -8.97 1.42 4.55
C LEU A 9 -9.21 -0.06 4.84
N LYS A 10 -8.75 -0.91 3.92
CA LYS A 10 -8.77 -2.37 4.09
C LYS A 10 -7.59 -2.82 4.95
N ILE A 11 -7.83 -3.77 5.87
CA ILE A 11 -6.79 -4.32 6.76
C ILE A 11 -7.04 -5.82 6.91
N HIS A 12 -5.99 -6.63 6.72
CA HIS A 12 -6.03 -8.06 7.03
C HIS A 12 -5.51 -8.31 8.46
N PRO A 13 -6.33 -8.77 9.43
CA PRO A 13 -5.92 -8.88 10.84
C PRO A 13 -4.69 -9.75 11.07
N HIS A 14 -4.55 -10.86 10.33
CA HIS A 14 -3.36 -11.71 10.42
C HIS A 14 -2.07 -10.95 10.07
N THR A 15 -2.08 -10.18 8.97
CA THR A 15 -0.94 -9.39 8.52
C THR A 15 -0.63 -8.28 9.54
N ALA A 16 -1.64 -7.58 10.04
CA ALA A 16 -1.47 -6.56 11.07
C ALA A 16 -0.85 -7.11 12.36
N ALA A 17 -1.26 -8.31 12.78
CA ALA A 17 -0.66 -8.99 13.93
C ALA A 17 0.81 -9.38 13.68
N LYS A 18 1.16 -9.70 12.43
CA LYS A 18 2.50 -10.18 12.05
C LYS A 18 3.53 -9.06 11.88
N ILE A 19 3.17 -7.99 11.17
CA ILE A 19 4.13 -6.92 10.80
C ILE A 19 3.87 -5.59 11.52
N GLY A 20 2.74 -5.47 12.21
CA GLY A 20 2.25 -4.26 12.86
C GLY A 20 1.11 -3.61 12.07
N LEU A 21 0.21 -2.94 12.80
CA LEU A 21 -1.00 -2.32 12.22
C LEU A 21 -0.67 -1.28 11.16
N ASN A 22 0.25 -0.35 11.48
CA ASN A 22 0.60 0.74 10.57
C ASN A 22 1.26 0.20 9.30
N GLU A 23 2.18 -0.76 9.46
CA GLU A 23 2.88 -1.39 8.34
C GLU A 23 1.91 -2.17 7.45
N SER A 24 0.98 -2.91 8.04
CA SER A 24 -0.05 -3.65 7.29
C SER A 24 -0.95 -2.73 6.48
N ILE A 25 -1.38 -1.59 7.06
CA ILE A 25 -2.18 -0.60 6.33
C ILE A 25 -1.35 -0.02 5.18
N PHE A 26 -0.11 0.41 5.42
CA PHE A 26 0.74 0.99 4.36
C PHE A 26 0.99 0.00 3.22
N LEU A 27 1.32 -1.25 3.54
CA LEU A 27 1.56 -2.28 2.55
C LEU A 27 0.30 -2.53 1.71
N GLN A 28 -0.88 -2.62 2.35
CA GLN A 28 -2.16 -2.77 1.65
C GLN A 28 -2.49 -1.57 0.75
N GLN A 29 -2.14 -0.36 1.15
CA GLN A 29 -2.42 0.85 0.38
C GLN A 29 -1.47 1.02 -0.82
N ILE A 30 -0.21 0.60 -0.66
CA ILE A 30 0.71 0.48 -1.80
C ILE A 30 0.16 -0.58 -2.77
N HIS A 31 -0.30 -1.72 -2.24
CA HIS A 31 -0.86 -2.80 -3.05
C HIS A 31 -2.05 -2.32 -3.88
N GLU A 32 -3.04 -1.66 -3.26
CA GLU A 32 -4.19 -1.10 -3.97
C GLU A 32 -3.78 -0.13 -5.09
N LEU A 33 -2.79 0.73 -4.84
CA LEU A 33 -2.29 1.69 -5.82
C LEU A 33 -1.44 1.04 -6.94
N SER A 34 -0.97 -0.20 -6.76
CA SER A 34 -0.20 -0.93 -7.77
C SER A 34 -1.08 -1.48 -8.92
N PHE A 35 -2.41 -1.49 -8.77
CA PHE A 35 -3.35 -2.01 -9.78
C PHE A 35 -4.09 -0.86 -10.49
N GLY A 36 -3.32 -0.02 -11.20
CA GLY A 36 -3.87 1.07 -11.99
C GLY A 36 -4.66 0.61 -13.24
N PRO A 37 -5.31 1.53 -13.96
CA PRO A 37 -6.18 1.23 -15.12
C PRO A 37 -5.49 0.58 -16.34
N HIS A 38 -4.17 0.39 -16.29
CA HIS A 38 -3.38 -0.27 -17.33
C HIS A 38 -2.65 -1.51 -16.83
N ASP A 39 -3.01 -2.03 -15.64
CA ASP A 39 -2.34 -3.20 -15.09
C ASP A 39 -2.79 -4.48 -15.82
N THR A 40 -1.81 -5.33 -16.13
CA THR A 40 -1.99 -6.59 -16.86
C THR A 40 -2.00 -7.82 -15.93
N GLY A 41 -2.17 -7.61 -14.62
CA GLY A 41 -2.59 -8.67 -13.69
C GLY A 41 -1.58 -9.13 -12.64
N GLU A 42 -0.50 -8.39 -12.36
CA GLU A 42 0.47 -8.82 -11.33
C GLU A 42 0.85 -7.75 -10.29
N GLY A 43 0.27 -6.55 -10.30
CA GLY A 43 0.55 -5.55 -9.27
C GLY A 43 2.03 -5.14 -9.18
N THR A 44 2.78 -5.30 -10.29
CA THR A 44 4.23 -5.06 -10.39
C THR A 44 4.57 -3.59 -10.65
N GLN A 45 3.58 -2.70 -10.53
CA GLN A 45 3.76 -1.28 -10.80
C GLN A 45 4.39 -0.54 -9.61
N TRP A 46 5.29 0.39 -9.94
CA TRP A 46 5.86 1.31 -8.97
C TRP A 46 4.83 2.37 -8.58
N VAL A 47 4.55 2.52 -7.29
CA VAL A 47 3.68 3.57 -6.76
C VAL A 47 4.52 4.80 -6.44
N SER A 48 4.31 5.91 -7.14
CA SER A 48 4.94 7.20 -6.80
C SER A 48 4.10 7.95 -5.79
N ARG A 49 4.67 8.21 -4.59
CA ARG A 49 4.02 9.03 -3.55
C ARG A 49 5.04 9.52 -2.50
N SER A 50 5.13 10.82 -2.32
CA SER A 50 5.94 11.44 -1.27
C SER A 50 5.37 11.16 0.13
N TYR A 51 6.18 11.35 1.17
CA TYR A 51 5.69 11.25 2.56
C TYR A 51 4.60 12.28 2.86
N LYS A 52 4.65 13.46 2.22
CA LYS A 52 3.63 14.50 2.38
C LYS A 52 2.29 14.04 1.83
N GLU A 53 2.27 13.50 0.61
CA GLU A 53 1.06 12.97 -0.02
C GLU A 53 0.49 11.75 0.71
N TRP A 54 1.35 10.90 1.27
CA TRP A 54 0.91 9.81 2.15
C TRP A 54 0.21 10.35 3.40
N HIS A 55 0.80 11.34 4.06
CA HIS A 55 0.21 11.97 5.24
C HIS A 55 -1.08 12.75 4.93
N GLU A 56 -1.20 13.33 3.74
CA GLU A 56 -2.42 14.03 3.31
C GLU A 56 -3.63 13.11 3.17
N VAL A 57 -3.43 11.82 2.86
CA VAL A 57 -4.47 10.80 2.88
C VAL A 57 -4.60 10.17 4.27
N MET A 58 -3.47 9.89 4.92
CA MET A 58 -3.42 9.24 6.24
C MET A 58 -3.33 10.27 7.38
N ARG A 59 -4.19 11.30 7.35
CA ARG A 59 -4.14 12.45 8.29
C ARG A 59 -4.36 12.08 9.76
N PHE A 60 -4.83 10.87 10.02
CA PHE A 60 -4.97 10.32 11.37
C PHE A 60 -3.63 9.90 12.00
N TRP A 61 -2.53 9.89 11.24
CA TRP A 61 -1.18 9.68 11.75
C TRP A 61 -0.31 10.92 11.63
N SER A 62 0.62 11.08 12.58
CA SER A 62 1.71 12.06 12.43
C SER A 62 2.62 11.70 11.25
N MET A 63 3.28 12.71 10.67
CA MET A 63 4.34 12.52 9.67
C MET A 63 5.42 11.53 10.13
N ALA A 64 5.79 11.57 11.41
CA ALA A 64 6.79 10.67 11.97
C ALA A 64 6.31 9.21 11.96
N THR A 65 5.01 8.96 12.18
CA THR A 65 4.43 7.60 12.10
C THR A 65 4.42 7.09 10.66
N VAL A 66 4.05 7.92 9.69
CA VAL A 66 4.13 7.60 8.25
C VAL A 66 5.55 7.17 7.87
N ILE A 67 6.54 7.99 8.19
CA ILE A 67 7.94 7.71 7.86
C ILE A 67 8.44 6.44 8.56
N ARG A 68 8.08 6.21 9.83
CA ARG A 68 8.48 5.00 10.57
C ARG A 68 7.90 3.73 9.96
N ALA A 69 6.62 3.72 9.61
CA ALA A 69 5.97 2.55 9.01
C ALA A 69 6.61 2.17 7.67
N ILE A 70 6.80 3.16 6.78
CA ILE A 70 7.45 2.94 5.48
C ILE A 70 8.88 2.41 5.66
N ARG A 71 9.68 3.02 6.54
CA ARG A 71 11.06 2.56 6.81
C ARG A 71 11.12 1.14 7.37
N LYS A 72 10.12 0.73 8.16
CA LYS A 72 10.05 -0.63 8.69
C LYS A 72 9.72 -1.64 7.59
N LEU A 73 8.79 -1.30 6.69
CA LEU A 73 8.51 -2.13 5.51
C LEU A 73 9.74 -2.30 4.61
N GLU A 74 10.49 -1.22 4.38
CA GLU A 74 11.76 -1.24 3.63
C GLU A 74 12.80 -2.13 4.31
N LYS A 75 13.01 -1.95 5.62
CA LYS A 75 13.98 -2.72 6.39
C LYS A 75 13.64 -4.21 6.43
N SER A 76 12.35 -4.54 6.46
CA SER A 76 11.86 -5.92 6.44
C SER A 76 11.82 -6.55 5.04
N GLY A 77 12.13 -5.79 3.98
CA GLY A 77 12.15 -6.27 2.60
C GLY A 77 10.78 -6.45 1.96
N TYR A 78 9.68 -6.00 2.58
CA TYR A 78 8.35 -6.10 1.99
C TYR A 78 8.14 -5.13 0.83
N ILE A 79 8.88 -4.02 0.83
CA ILE A 79 8.87 -3.04 -0.25
C ILE A 79 10.29 -2.63 -0.63
N TYR A 80 10.52 -2.50 -1.93
CA TYR A 80 11.64 -1.74 -2.48
C TYR A 80 11.24 -0.28 -2.59
N SER A 81 12.20 0.63 -2.39
CA SER A 81 11.97 2.04 -2.67
C SER A 81 13.13 2.70 -3.41
N LYS A 82 12.80 3.69 -4.22
CA LYS A 82 13.77 4.55 -4.89
C LYS A 82 13.27 5.98 -4.89
N ARG A 83 14.20 6.93 -4.98
CA ARG A 83 13.86 8.35 -5.17
C ARG A 83 14.02 8.69 -6.65
N GLN A 84 13.06 9.41 -7.20
CA GLN A 84 13.21 10.08 -8.49
C GLN A 84 13.65 11.54 -8.28
N ASN A 85 13.97 12.21 -9.38
CA ASN A 85 14.26 13.64 -9.40
C ASN A 85 13.08 14.42 -8.76
N PHE A 86 13.38 15.57 -8.16
CA PHE A 86 12.40 16.46 -7.50
C PHE A 86 11.73 15.94 -6.21
N GLY A 87 12.20 14.83 -5.64
CA GLY A 87 11.83 14.40 -4.28
C GLY A 87 10.65 13.43 -4.20
N GLU A 88 10.15 12.98 -5.35
CA GLU A 88 9.19 11.88 -5.42
C GLU A 88 9.85 10.56 -4.97
N LYS A 89 9.11 9.80 -4.16
CA LYS A 89 9.53 8.48 -3.68
C LYS A 89 8.62 7.43 -4.29
N MET A 90 9.22 6.42 -4.91
CA MET A 90 8.49 5.31 -5.48
C MET A 90 8.65 4.06 -4.63
N TYR A 91 7.61 3.22 -4.60
CA TYR A 91 7.58 1.95 -3.88
C TYR A 91 7.18 0.83 -4.82
N LEU A 92 7.76 -0.34 -4.62
CA LEU A 92 7.39 -1.59 -5.29
C LEU A 92 7.27 -2.68 -4.24
N ILE A 93 6.18 -3.44 -4.24
CA ILE A 93 6.00 -4.55 -3.31
C ILE A 93 6.83 -5.75 -3.74
N ASP A 94 7.50 -6.38 -2.78
CA ASP A 94 8.09 -7.70 -2.97
C ASP A 94 7.07 -8.78 -2.58
N TYR A 95 6.30 -9.25 -3.56
CA TYR A 95 5.26 -10.25 -3.32
C TYR A 95 5.83 -11.62 -2.95
N GLU A 96 7.05 -11.95 -3.38
CA GLU A 96 7.71 -13.21 -3.02
C GLU A 96 8.11 -13.21 -1.54
N VAL A 97 8.64 -12.09 -1.04
CA VAL A 97 8.89 -11.91 0.40
C VAL A 97 7.58 -11.91 1.18
N CYS A 98 6.52 -11.27 0.68
CA CYS A 98 5.20 -11.32 1.31
C CYS A 98 4.69 -12.76 1.43
N LYS A 99 4.71 -13.53 0.33
CA LYS A 99 4.28 -14.93 0.28
C LYS A 99 5.11 -15.82 1.20
N SER A 100 6.44 -15.70 1.15
CA SER A 100 7.37 -16.45 2.02
C SER A 100 7.12 -16.18 3.50
N ASN A 101 6.66 -14.97 3.83
CA ASN A 101 6.32 -14.57 5.18
C ASN A 101 4.82 -14.69 5.49
N ALA A 102 4.03 -15.45 4.70
CA ALA A 102 2.59 -15.61 4.92
C ALA A 102 1.85 -14.28 5.17
N ILE A 103 2.20 -13.25 4.39
CA ILE A 103 1.54 -11.96 4.39
C ILE A 103 0.36 -12.04 3.44
N HIS A 104 -0.82 -11.68 3.92
CA HIS A 104 -2.05 -11.65 3.13
C HIS A 104 -2.40 -10.20 2.79
N LEU A 105 -2.60 -9.95 1.49
CA LEU A 105 -3.09 -8.69 0.95
C LEU A 105 -4.49 -8.94 0.36
N LEU A 106 -5.38 -7.99 0.60
CA LEU A 106 -6.77 -8.04 0.15
C LEU A 106 -6.85 -7.58 -1.30
N GLN A 107 -7.78 -8.16 -2.07
CA GLN A 107 -7.96 -7.80 -3.47
C GLN A 107 -8.21 -6.29 -3.64
N PRO A 108 -7.60 -5.68 -4.67
CA PRO A 108 -7.86 -4.29 -5.04
C PRO A 108 -9.32 -4.06 -5.42
N ALA A 109 -9.87 -2.89 -5.10
CA ALA A 109 -11.24 -2.52 -5.45
C ALA A 109 -11.47 -2.39 -6.97
N CYS A 110 -10.43 -2.02 -7.74
CA CYS A 110 -10.53 -1.88 -9.19
C CYS A 110 -10.66 -3.21 -9.95
N GLU A 111 -10.44 -4.36 -9.30
CA GLU A 111 -10.56 -5.68 -9.95
C GLU A 111 -12.04 -6.10 -10.13
N GLU A 112 -12.97 -5.52 -9.37
CA GLU A 112 -14.41 -5.86 -9.46
C GLU A 112 -15.11 -5.28 -10.70
N VAL A 113 -14.49 -4.34 -11.43
CA VAL A 113 -15.13 -3.62 -12.55
C VAL A 113 -14.94 -4.31 -13.91
N LEU A 114 -14.05 -5.31 -14.01
CA LEU A 114 -13.76 -5.99 -15.29
C LEU A 114 -14.47 -7.34 -15.48
N ASN A 115 -15.39 -7.71 -14.59
CA ASN A 115 -16.18 -8.95 -14.69
C ASN A 115 -17.67 -8.72 -15.02
N ILE A 116 -18.00 -7.61 -15.68
CA ILE A 116 -19.31 -7.42 -16.30
C ILE A 116 -19.09 -7.24 -17.81
N ASP A 117 -19.59 -8.25 -18.54
CA ASP A 117 -19.70 -8.47 -19.99
C ASP A 117 -18.65 -9.39 -20.65
#